data_AF-Q7LXX7-F1
#
_entry.id   AF-Q7LXX7-F1
#
_cell.length_a   1.000
_cell.length_b   1.000
_cell.length_c   1.000
_cell.angle_alpha   90.00
_cell.angle_beta   90.00
_cell.angle_gamma   90.00
#
_symmetry.space_group_name_H-M   'P 1'
#
loop_
_entity.id
_entity.type
_entity.pdbx_description
1 polymer ?
#
loop_
_entity_poly.entity_id
_entity_poly.type
_entity_poly.pdbx_seq_one_letter_code
_entity_poly.pdbx_strand_id
1 'polypeptide(L)'
;MIKLKLKLFKKMNLFELMNTRINENIKYYGDDMERLRKEYIVMLFLMPLISSISIILYLKISPYFLLLNIMNVFIYFFPILITQIRKDEQRKLIENEMPVFLLFAYVNSLLGRNLYKTFEEIRNSKVFKGLRREAMLLVKEVEVLGKSSFSAMESRAKAHRGDFLGKIYTVYTSGESIGISMPERLKDLLNETIDGLNSNFQGYVEKVNELVEILFMLFLITPMILLAFQYISSSINIFELIFPLLLFPIIFFYISLIQPNIGYDIKIDIKEVKNSLYILPIPFILVFLFHLSLEYEILVFYSIFIMFSFFIYRKISVADAILNNLPYILSDIADYLKIGYSIKSAILKLNVDNTHFRMFLGELAAKIRKNEAISNVRTNIWIVNAILELIENIDKKGFADTYTFKDLSLILYNYTSLRKKVLQNLRLFSILATITPIVFYFALGIMSKIRAVGNLDLIIVLYTMALSIIYAKVSRFTVFNFPLLVLALMNLIIVLLFGNVILTFI
;
A
#
# COMPACT_ATOMS: atom_id res chain seq x y z
N MET A 1 -16.48 -35.70 -37.71
CA MET A 1 -16.96 -34.38 -37.23
C MET A 1 -16.48 -34.01 -35.82
N ILE A 2 -16.49 -34.93 -34.84
CA ILE A 2 -16.05 -34.68 -33.44
C ILE A 2 -14.55 -34.35 -33.32
N LYS A 3 -13.66 -35.08 -34.02
CA LYS A 3 -12.22 -34.77 -34.07
C LYS A 3 -11.91 -33.40 -34.68
N LEU A 4 -12.74 -32.91 -35.60
CA LEU A 4 -12.57 -31.59 -36.24
C LEU A 4 -12.98 -30.46 -35.28
N LYS A 5 -14.09 -30.64 -34.54
CA LYS A 5 -14.52 -29.70 -33.49
C LYS A 5 -13.51 -29.60 -32.35
N LEU A 6 -12.92 -30.72 -31.91
CA LEU A 6 -11.85 -30.73 -30.88
C LEU A 6 -10.58 -30.00 -31.34
N LYS A 7 -10.21 -30.12 -32.62
CA LYS A 7 -9.04 -29.44 -33.20
C LYS A 7 -9.27 -27.93 -33.35
N LEU A 8 -10.50 -27.50 -33.66
CA LEU A 8 -10.91 -26.09 -33.69
C LEU A 8 -10.99 -25.50 -32.27
N PHE A 9 -11.55 -26.22 -31.30
CA PHE A 9 -11.62 -25.78 -29.90
C PHE A 9 -10.23 -25.67 -29.27
N LYS A 10 -9.29 -26.56 -29.62
CA LYS A 10 -7.86 -26.41 -29.27
C LYS A 10 -7.26 -25.13 -29.84
N LYS A 11 -7.50 -24.86 -31.14
CA LYS A 11 -7.02 -23.64 -31.81
C LYS A 11 -7.62 -22.34 -31.29
N MET A 12 -8.84 -22.37 -30.73
CA MET A 12 -9.51 -21.19 -30.15
C MET A 12 -9.30 -21.07 -28.63
N ASN A 13 -8.60 -22.02 -28.01
CA ASN A 13 -8.29 -21.93 -26.59
C ASN A 13 -7.17 -20.90 -26.38
N LEU A 14 -7.52 -19.78 -25.74
CA LEU A 14 -6.60 -18.68 -25.44
C LEU A 14 -5.35 -19.15 -24.68
N PHE A 15 -5.50 -20.19 -23.84
CA PHE A 15 -4.40 -20.80 -23.10
C PHE A 15 -3.34 -21.43 -24.02
N GLU A 16 -3.76 -22.08 -25.11
CA GLU A 16 -2.82 -22.67 -26.08
C GLU A 16 -2.21 -21.60 -26.99
N LEU A 17 -3.00 -20.60 -27.40
CA LEU A 17 -2.54 -19.48 -28.22
C LEU A 17 -1.48 -18.61 -27.53
N MET A 18 -1.63 -18.37 -26.22
CA MET A 18 -0.74 -17.50 -25.45
C MET A 18 0.12 -18.26 -24.44
N ASN A 19 0.33 -19.56 -24.67
CA ASN A 19 1.07 -20.43 -23.77
C ASN A 19 2.49 -19.91 -23.46
N THR A 20 3.18 -19.32 -24.45
CA THR A 20 4.52 -18.73 -24.25
C THR A 20 4.49 -17.61 -23.22
N ARG A 21 3.59 -16.63 -23.38
CA ARG A 21 3.44 -15.49 -22.47
C ARG A 21 2.97 -15.91 -21.08
N ILE A 22 2.01 -16.86 -21.02
CA ILE A 22 1.50 -17.43 -19.78
C ILE A 22 2.63 -18.16 -19.03
N ASN A 23 3.44 -18.96 -19.74
CA ASN A 23 4.58 -19.69 -19.16
C ASN A 23 5.70 -18.76 -18.68
N GLU A 24 6.02 -17.72 -19.44
CA GLU A 24 6.97 -16.68 -19.00
C GLU A 24 6.50 -16.00 -17.72
N ASN A 25 5.22 -15.60 -17.66
CA ASN A 25 4.64 -15.01 -16.46
C ASN A 25 4.64 -16.02 -15.29
N ILE A 26 4.32 -17.29 -15.51
CA ILE A 26 4.31 -18.29 -14.44
C ILE A 26 5.71 -18.60 -13.92
N LYS A 27 6.71 -18.68 -14.80
CA LYS A 27 8.13 -18.84 -14.41
C LYS A 27 8.62 -17.69 -13.54
N TYR A 28 8.06 -16.50 -13.72
CA TYR A 28 8.37 -15.33 -12.90
C TYR A 28 7.99 -15.55 -11.43
N TYR A 29 6.70 -15.83 -11.14
CA TYR A 29 6.21 -15.91 -9.77
C TYR A 29 6.17 -17.33 -9.17
N GLY A 30 6.42 -18.37 -9.98
CA GLY A 30 6.66 -19.74 -9.51
C GLY A 30 5.41 -20.58 -9.23
N ASP A 31 4.36 -20.44 -10.02
CA ASP A 31 3.10 -21.19 -9.85
C ASP A 31 2.99 -22.38 -10.82
N ASP A 32 1.91 -23.16 -10.68
CA ASP A 32 1.67 -24.35 -11.49
C ASP A 32 0.75 -24.07 -12.68
N MET A 33 1.27 -24.29 -13.88
CA MET A 33 0.54 -24.17 -15.14
C MET A 33 -0.66 -25.11 -15.22
N GLU A 34 -0.57 -26.32 -14.67
CA GLU A 34 -1.65 -27.29 -14.74
C GLU A 34 -2.84 -26.87 -13.87
N ARG A 35 -2.56 -26.29 -12.71
CA ARG A 35 -3.58 -25.75 -11.82
C ARG A 35 -4.36 -24.62 -12.49
N LEU A 36 -3.65 -23.66 -13.09
CA LEU A 36 -4.29 -22.55 -13.82
C LEU A 36 -5.14 -23.06 -14.98
N ARG A 37 -4.66 -24.08 -15.71
CA ARG A 37 -5.40 -24.70 -16.80
C ARG A 37 -6.71 -25.34 -16.32
N LYS A 38 -6.69 -26.04 -15.18
CA LYS A 38 -7.89 -26.63 -14.57
C LYS A 38 -8.91 -25.55 -14.17
N GLU A 39 -8.45 -24.50 -13.48
CA GLU A 39 -9.30 -23.36 -13.09
C GLU A 39 -9.95 -22.70 -14.31
N TYR A 40 -9.19 -22.49 -15.39
CA TYR A 40 -9.71 -21.89 -16.62
C TYR A 40 -10.77 -22.75 -17.33
N ILE A 41 -10.58 -24.08 -17.38
CA ILE A 41 -11.57 -25.00 -17.98
C ILE A 41 -12.91 -24.94 -17.23
N VAL A 42 -12.87 -24.88 -15.89
CA VAL A 42 -14.08 -24.72 -15.06
C VAL A 42 -14.79 -23.40 -15.36
N MET A 43 -14.04 -22.30 -15.49
CA MET A 43 -14.63 -21.00 -15.79
C MET A 43 -15.23 -20.92 -17.20
N LEU A 44 -14.60 -21.54 -18.21
CA LEU A 44 -15.15 -21.61 -19.57
C LEU A 44 -16.53 -22.31 -19.58
N PHE A 45 -16.75 -23.29 -18.71
CA PHE A 45 -18.04 -23.98 -18.61
C PHE A 45 -19.16 -23.08 -18.05
N LEU A 46 -18.83 -22.00 -17.34
CA LEU A 46 -19.80 -21.05 -16.79
C LEU A 46 -20.32 -20.03 -17.82
N MET A 47 -19.59 -19.78 -18.91
CA MET A 47 -19.99 -18.82 -19.95
C MET A 47 -21.38 -19.08 -20.58
N PRO A 48 -21.72 -20.30 -21.02
CA PRO A 48 -23.05 -20.56 -21.60
C PRO A 48 -24.17 -20.37 -20.55
N LEU A 49 -23.90 -20.64 -19.28
CA LEU A 49 -24.85 -20.42 -18.19
C LEU A 49 -25.14 -18.93 -18.00
N ILE A 50 -24.09 -18.10 -17.91
CA ILE A 50 -24.20 -16.63 -17.76
C ILE A 50 -24.95 -16.03 -18.95
N SER A 51 -24.62 -16.47 -20.17
CA SER A 51 -25.27 -16.00 -21.40
C SER A 51 -26.77 -16.35 -21.40
N SER A 52 -27.12 -17.57 -20.99
CA SER A 52 -28.52 -18.01 -20.91
C SER A 52 -29.31 -17.21 -19.87
N ILE A 53 -28.74 -16.96 -18.69
CA ILE A 53 -29.35 -16.14 -17.64
C ILE A 53 -29.53 -14.70 -18.11
N SER A 54 -28.53 -14.12 -18.77
CA SER A 54 -28.60 -12.76 -19.31
C SER A 54 -29.75 -12.60 -20.31
N ILE A 55 -29.94 -13.57 -21.21
CA ILE A 55 -31.04 -13.56 -22.19
C ILE A 55 -32.41 -13.68 -21.50
N ILE A 56 -32.54 -14.55 -20.48
CA ILE A 56 -33.80 -14.71 -19.74
C ILE A 56 -34.17 -13.40 -19.01
N LEU A 57 -33.19 -12.75 -18.37
CA LEU A 57 -33.41 -11.48 -17.65
C LEU A 57 -33.69 -10.31 -18.61
N TYR A 58 -33.04 -10.31 -19.78
CA TYR A 58 -33.32 -9.37 -20.86
C TYR A 58 -34.78 -9.42 -21.30
N LEU A 59 -35.32 -10.63 -21.50
CA LEU A 59 -36.71 -10.81 -21.95
C LEU A 59 -37.75 -10.46 -20.86
N LYS A 60 -37.40 -10.61 -19.57
CA LYS A 60 -38.37 -10.49 -18.47
C LYS A 60 -38.34 -9.17 -17.69
N ILE A 61 -37.20 -8.47 -17.62
CA ILE A 61 -37.03 -7.35 -16.68
C ILE A 61 -36.61 -6.06 -17.38
N SER A 62 -35.46 -6.03 -18.04
CA SER A 62 -34.96 -4.81 -18.69
C SER A 62 -33.86 -5.10 -19.73
N PRO A 63 -33.69 -4.23 -20.74
CA PRO A 63 -32.68 -4.41 -21.77
C PRO A 63 -31.23 -4.32 -21.25
N TYR A 64 -31.02 -3.67 -20.10
CA TYR A 64 -29.69 -3.47 -19.51
C TYR A 64 -29.03 -4.79 -19.05
N PHE A 65 -29.80 -5.86 -18.84
CA PHE A 65 -29.25 -7.16 -18.43
C PHE A 65 -28.38 -7.85 -19.50
N LEU A 66 -28.38 -7.37 -20.75
CA LEU A 66 -27.41 -7.79 -21.76
C LEU A 66 -25.96 -7.43 -21.39
N LEU A 67 -25.76 -6.38 -20.58
CA LEU A 67 -24.44 -5.98 -20.08
C LEU A 67 -23.76 -7.07 -19.24
N LEU A 68 -24.50 -8.04 -18.70
CA LEU A 68 -23.93 -9.19 -17.99
C LEU A 68 -22.97 -10.01 -18.88
N ASN A 69 -23.13 -9.97 -20.21
CA ASN A 69 -22.21 -10.65 -21.13
C ASN A 69 -20.80 -10.06 -21.15
N ILE A 70 -20.60 -8.85 -20.60
CA ILE A 70 -19.25 -8.30 -20.37
C ILE A 70 -18.44 -9.25 -19.49
N MET A 71 -19.07 -9.98 -18.56
CA MET A 71 -18.38 -10.98 -17.72
C MET A 71 -17.80 -12.13 -18.54
N ASN A 72 -18.44 -12.53 -19.64
CA ASN A 72 -17.90 -13.58 -20.52
C ASN A 72 -16.61 -13.12 -21.20
N VAL A 73 -16.48 -11.83 -21.52
CA VAL A 73 -15.22 -11.27 -22.03
C VAL A 73 -14.12 -11.41 -20.98
N PHE A 74 -14.39 -11.06 -19.73
CA PHE A 74 -13.42 -11.24 -18.63
C PHE A 74 -13.04 -12.70 -18.41
N ILE A 75 -14.01 -13.63 -18.46
CA ILE A 75 -13.73 -15.07 -18.31
C ILE A 75 -12.85 -15.57 -19.47
N TYR A 76 -13.09 -15.12 -20.71
CA TYR A 76 -12.28 -15.53 -21.86
C TYR A 76 -10.81 -15.15 -21.66
N PHE A 77 -10.57 -13.88 -21.28
CA PHE A 77 -9.24 -13.31 -21.08
C PHE A 77 -8.63 -13.60 -19.70
N PHE A 78 -9.35 -14.33 -18.84
CA PHE A 78 -8.93 -14.66 -17.48
C PHE A 78 -7.49 -15.15 -17.34
N PRO A 79 -6.98 -16.15 -18.10
CA PRO A 79 -5.65 -16.71 -17.87
C PRO A 79 -4.52 -15.70 -18.14
N ILE A 80 -4.73 -14.75 -19.05
CA ILE A 80 -3.76 -13.69 -19.31
C ILE A 80 -3.84 -12.64 -18.21
N LEU A 81 -5.06 -12.18 -17.90
CA LEU A 81 -5.27 -11.14 -16.90
C LEU A 81 -4.74 -11.58 -15.54
N ILE A 82 -5.07 -12.80 -15.09
CA ILE A 82 -4.64 -13.29 -13.78
C ILE A 82 -3.13 -13.51 -13.71
N THR A 83 -2.50 -14.01 -14.77
CA THR A 83 -1.04 -14.22 -14.77
C THR A 83 -0.28 -12.89 -14.83
N GLN A 84 -0.80 -11.91 -15.57
CA GLN A 84 -0.26 -10.56 -15.60
C GLN A 84 -0.41 -9.87 -14.24
N ILE A 85 -1.61 -9.92 -13.64
CA ILE A 85 -1.88 -9.35 -12.33
C ILE A 85 -0.97 -9.99 -11.27
N ARG A 86 -0.88 -11.34 -11.23
CA ARG A 86 0.00 -12.05 -10.27
C ARG A 86 1.47 -11.69 -10.46
N LYS A 87 1.94 -11.55 -11.71
CA LYS A 87 3.29 -11.10 -12.02
C LYS A 87 3.52 -9.68 -11.50
N ASP A 88 2.62 -8.75 -11.79
CA ASP A 88 2.75 -7.35 -11.40
C ASP A 88 2.64 -7.18 -9.88
N GLU A 89 1.79 -7.95 -9.21
CA GLU A 89 1.72 -8.04 -7.75
C GLU A 89 3.03 -8.54 -7.15
N GLN A 90 3.56 -9.66 -7.68
CA GLN A 90 4.83 -10.22 -7.21
C GLN A 90 5.99 -9.25 -7.45
N ARG A 91 6.04 -8.61 -8.62
CA ARG A 91 7.03 -7.58 -8.96
C ARG A 91 6.99 -6.43 -7.96
N LYS A 92 5.81 -5.86 -7.71
CA LYS A 92 5.62 -4.78 -6.72
C LYS A 92 6.06 -5.20 -5.32
N LEU A 93 5.76 -6.42 -4.90
CA LEU A 93 6.21 -6.95 -3.60
C LEU A 93 7.74 -7.02 -3.54
N ILE A 94 8.39 -7.55 -4.57
CA ILE A 94 9.86 -7.66 -4.65
C ILE A 94 10.51 -6.26 -4.66
N GLU A 95 10.02 -5.34 -5.49
CA GLU A 95 10.55 -3.97 -5.59
C GLU A 95 10.46 -3.22 -4.26
N ASN A 96 9.33 -3.37 -3.55
CA ASN A 96 9.14 -2.75 -2.23
C ASN A 96 10.09 -3.31 -1.15
N GLU A 97 10.42 -4.60 -1.24
CA GLU A 97 11.30 -5.27 -0.28
C GLU A 97 12.80 -5.05 -0.60
N MET A 98 13.11 -4.62 -1.81
CA MET A 98 14.47 -4.58 -2.33
C MET A 98 15.46 -3.70 -1.56
N PRO A 99 15.10 -2.48 -1.10
CA PRO A 99 16.04 -1.63 -0.38
C PRO A 99 16.60 -2.31 0.87
N VAL A 100 15.73 -3.02 1.61
CA VAL A 100 16.15 -3.76 2.80
C VAL A 100 16.83 -5.07 2.43
N PHE A 101 16.42 -5.74 1.36
CA PHE A 101 17.15 -6.92 0.87
C PHE A 101 18.59 -6.61 0.46
N LEU A 102 18.82 -5.51 -0.26
CA LEU A 102 20.16 -5.08 -0.63
C LEU A 102 21.01 -4.74 0.58
N LEU A 103 20.39 -4.25 1.66
CA LEU A 103 21.04 -4.09 2.95
C LEU A 103 21.50 -5.43 3.53
N PHE A 104 20.63 -6.45 3.52
CA PHE A 104 20.99 -7.81 3.93
C PHE A 104 22.11 -8.38 3.06
N ALA A 105 22.01 -8.21 1.74
CA ALA A 105 23.01 -8.68 0.79
C ALA A 105 24.36 -7.99 1.01
N TYR A 106 24.35 -6.67 1.22
CA TYR A 106 25.54 -5.87 1.51
C TYR A 106 26.21 -6.36 2.81
N VAL A 107 25.47 -6.46 3.91
CA VAL A 107 26.01 -6.99 5.17
C VAL A 107 26.56 -8.40 4.99
N ASN A 108 25.82 -9.31 4.34
CA ASN A 108 26.29 -10.66 4.08
C ASN A 108 27.54 -10.71 3.22
N SER A 109 27.69 -9.79 2.27
CA SER A 109 28.90 -9.70 1.44
C SER A 109 30.12 -9.23 2.24
N LEU A 110 29.95 -8.34 3.22
CA LEU A 110 31.02 -7.97 4.17
C LEU A 110 31.47 -9.18 5.00
N LEU A 111 30.54 -10.11 5.29
CA LEU A 111 30.82 -11.39 5.94
C LEU A 111 31.40 -12.46 4.99
N GLY A 112 31.74 -12.09 3.75
CA GLY A 112 32.26 -13.01 2.74
C GLY A 112 31.23 -13.98 2.16
N ARG A 113 29.92 -13.75 2.37
CA ARG A 113 28.85 -14.58 1.80
C ARG A 113 28.43 -14.07 0.43
N ASN A 114 28.21 -14.99 -0.49
CA ASN A 114 27.67 -14.69 -1.81
C ASN A 114 26.16 -14.37 -1.76
N LEU A 115 25.64 -13.78 -2.84
CA LEU A 115 24.21 -13.42 -2.93
C LEU A 115 23.28 -14.63 -2.79
N TYR A 116 23.73 -15.82 -3.18
CA TYR A 116 22.95 -17.06 -3.06
C TYR A 116 22.67 -17.37 -1.59
N LYS A 117 23.70 -17.27 -0.73
CA LYS A 117 23.54 -17.44 0.72
C LYS A 117 22.58 -16.43 1.33
N THR A 118 22.53 -15.20 0.82
CA THR A 118 21.52 -14.21 1.26
C THR A 118 20.10 -14.65 0.92
N PHE A 119 19.86 -15.17 -0.29
CA PHE A 119 18.56 -15.74 -0.63
C PHE A 119 18.23 -16.98 0.21
N GLU A 120 19.20 -17.87 0.45
CA GLU A 120 19.03 -19.05 1.30
C GLU A 120 18.56 -18.67 2.72
N GLU A 121 19.12 -17.62 3.31
CA GLU A 121 18.73 -17.09 4.62
C GLU A 121 17.28 -16.56 4.61
N ILE A 122 16.87 -15.88 3.54
CA ILE A 122 15.56 -15.24 3.44
C ILE A 122 14.44 -16.23 3.08
N ARG A 123 14.77 -17.44 2.62
CA ARG A 123 13.80 -18.53 2.34
C ARG A 123 12.84 -18.79 3.51
N ASN A 124 13.32 -18.62 4.74
CA ASN A 124 12.54 -18.85 5.97
C ASN A 124 12.11 -17.56 6.67
N SER A 125 12.41 -16.39 6.10
CA SER A 125 12.03 -15.12 6.70
C SER A 125 10.51 -15.01 6.82
N LYS A 126 10.06 -14.48 7.95
CA LYS A 126 8.64 -14.17 8.17
C LYS A 126 8.29 -12.75 7.70
N VAL A 127 9.31 -11.97 7.33
CA VAL A 127 9.20 -10.55 7.02
C VAL A 127 9.15 -10.35 5.50
N PHE A 128 10.06 -10.96 4.75
CA PHE A 128 10.01 -10.94 3.28
C PHE A 128 8.90 -11.84 2.75
N LYS A 129 7.88 -11.25 2.09
CA LYS A 129 6.77 -11.99 1.47
C LYS A 129 7.10 -12.29 0.01
N GLY A 130 7.55 -11.27 -0.74
CA GLY A 130 7.89 -11.37 -2.16
C GLY A 130 9.19 -12.14 -2.38
N LEU A 131 10.28 -11.65 -1.80
CA LEU A 131 11.62 -12.22 -1.98
C LEU A 131 11.78 -13.62 -1.40
N ARG A 132 10.95 -13.99 -0.41
CA ARG A 132 10.93 -15.36 0.11
C ARG A 132 10.51 -16.38 -0.96
N ARG A 133 9.51 -16.05 -1.78
CA ARG A 133 9.10 -16.92 -2.89
C ARG A 133 10.22 -17.06 -3.91
N GLU A 134 10.87 -15.95 -4.23
CA GLU A 134 12.02 -15.96 -5.12
C GLU A 134 13.18 -16.80 -4.57
N ALA A 135 13.49 -16.63 -3.28
CA ALA A 135 14.48 -17.45 -2.58
C ALA A 135 14.17 -18.95 -2.68
N MET A 136 12.90 -19.34 -2.49
CA MET A 136 12.49 -20.74 -2.64
C MET A 136 12.72 -21.26 -4.07
N LEU A 137 12.44 -20.45 -5.09
CA LEU A 137 12.67 -20.83 -6.50
C LEU A 137 14.16 -20.96 -6.81
N LEU A 138 14.97 -19.98 -6.40
CA LEU A 138 16.42 -20.01 -6.61
C LEU A 138 17.07 -21.20 -5.88
N VAL A 139 16.71 -21.42 -4.62
CA VAL A 139 17.23 -22.55 -3.83
C VAL A 139 16.78 -23.89 -4.42
N LYS A 140 15.54 -24.00 -4.93
CA LYS A 140 15.08 -25.18 -5.66
C LYS A 140 15.93 -25.46 -6.91
N GLU A 141 16.33 -24.43 -7.67
CA GLU A 141 17.21 -24.63 -8.83
C GLU A 141 18.59 -25.20 -8.46
N VAL A 142 19.11 -24.84 -7.29
CA VAL A 142 20.42 -25.34 -6.82
C VAL A 142 20.30 -26.69 -6.13
N GLU A 143 19.45 -26.80 -5.09
CA GLU A 143 19.33 -27.99 -4.24
C GLU A 143 18.61 -29.16 -4.93
N VAL A 144 17.60 -28.88 -5.77
CA VAL A 144 16.76 -29.93 -6.38
C VAL A 144 17.15 -30.20 -7.83
N LEU A 145 17.41 -29.15 -8.62
CA LEU A 145 17.78 -29.30 -10.03
C LEU A 145 19.29 -29.43 -10.25
N GLY A 146 20.11 -29.31 -9.20
CA GLY A 146 21.56 -29.52 -9.25
C GLY A 146 22.32 -28.44 -10.04
N LYS A 147 21.74 -27.26 -10.25
CA LYS A 147 22.45 -26.15 -10.92
C LYS A 147 23.48 -25.52 -10.00
N SER A 148 24.56 -24.96 -10.55
CA SER A 148 25.45 -24.09 -9.80
C SER A 148 24.72 -22.80 -9.38
N SER A 149 25.13 -22.18 -8.27
CA SER A 149 24.55 -20.90 -7.80
C SER A 149 24.61 -19.81 -8.88
N PHE A 150 25.70 -19.77 -9.64
CA PHE A 150 25.89 -18.85 -10.77
C PHE A 150 24.87 -19.12 -11.89
N SER A 151 24.76 -20.37 -12.35
CA SER A 151 23.83 -20.74 -13.42
C SER A 151 22.36 -20.56 -13.01
N ALA A 152 22.03 -20.85 -11.75
CA ALA A 152 20.71 -20.60 -11.19
C ALA A 152 20.38 -19.09 -11.19
N MET A 153 21.31 -18.23 -10.76
CA MET A 153 21.11 -16.78 -10.84
C MET A 153 20.97 -16.26 -12.26
N GLU A 154 21.74 -16.78 -13.22
CA GLU A 154 21.61 -16.40 -14.63
C GLU A 154 20.24 -16.80 -15.20
N SER A 155 19.74 -17.98 -14.83
CA SER A 155 18.39 -18.47 -15.16
C SER A 155 17.31 -17.53 -14.58
N ARG A 156 17.43 -17.16 -13.30
CA ARG A 156 16.51 -16.22 -12.65
C ARG A 156 16.62 -14.80 -13.21
N ALA A 157 17.81 -14.33 -13.59
CA ALA A 157 18.01 -13.04 -14.25
C ALA A 157 17.21 -12.95 -15.57
N LYS A 158 17.18 -14.04 -16.36
CA LYS A 158 16.37 -14.14 -17.58
C LYS A 158 14.87 -14.11 -17.29
N ALA A 159 14.42 -14.73 -16.20
CA ALA A 159 13.03 -14.68 -15.77
C ALA A 159 12.60 -13.26 -15.33
N HIS A 160 13.49 -12.52 -14.65
CA HIS A 160 13.28 -11.15 -14.21
C HIS A 160 13.77 -10.09 -15.21
N ARG A 161 13.80 -10.41 -16.52
CA ARG A 161 14.30 -9.48 -17.54
C ARG A 161 13.47 -8.20 -17.57
N GLY A 162 14.14 -7.06 -17.42
CA GLY A 162 13.52 -5.73 -17.41
C GLY A 162 13.04 -5.25 -16.04
N ASP A 163 13.19 -6.06 -15.00
CA ASP A 163 12.84 -5.71 -13.63
C ASP A 163 14.09 -5.45 -12.78
N PHE A 164 13.91 -4.76 -11.65
CA PHE A 164 15.01 -4.38 -10.78
C PHE A 164 15.76 -5.58 -10.18
N LEU A 165 15.05 -6.65 -9.84
CA LEU A 165 15.67 -7.89 -9.37
C LEU A 165 16.55 -8.55 -10.45
N GLY A 166 16.13 -8.50 -11.71
CA GLY A 166 16.93 -8.99 -12.84
C GLY A 166 18.21 -8.18 -13.01
N LYS A 167 18.15 -6.86 -12.80
CA LYS A 167 19.34 -5.99 -12.75
C LYS A 167 20.30 -6.43 -11.63
N ILE A 168 19.80 -6.70 -10.42
CA ILE A 168 20.64 -7.16 -9.30
C ILE A 168 21.34 -8.48 -9.62
N TYR A 169 20.60 -9.49 -10.13
CA TYR A 169 21.21 -10.75 -10.54
C TYR A 169 22.27 -10.53 -11.62
N THR A 170 21.96 -9.74 -12.65
CA THR A 170 22.89 -9.47 -13.76
C THR A 170 24.16 -8.80 -13.25
N VAL A 171 24.02 -7.75 -12.44
CA VAL A 171 25.14 -7.00 -11.86
C VAL A 171 26.00 -7.92 -10.98
N TYR A 172 25.36 -8.75 -10.16
CA TYR A 172 26.06 -9.71 -9.32
C TYR A 172 26.84 -10.75 -10.16
N THR A 173 26.19 -11.41 -11.12
CA THR A 173 26.85 -12.41 -11.98
C THR A 173 27.97 -11.80 -12.82
N SER A 174 27.79 -10.58 -13.33
CA SER A 174 28.84 -9.88 -14.09
C SER A 174 30.02 -9.52 -13.19
N GLY A 175 29.77 -9.05 -11.97
CA GLY A 175 30.84 -8.68 -11.05
C GLY A 175 31.63 -9.90 -10.57
N GLU A 176 30.95 -11.01 -10.29
CA GLU A 176 31.58 -12.28 -9.92
C GLU A 176 32.44 -12.81 -11.07
N SER A 177 31.99 -12.69 -12.32
CA SER A 177 32.77 -13.10 -13.50
C SER A 177 34.03 -12.26 -13.75
N ILE A 178 34.05 -10.99 -13.32
CA ILE A 178 35.18 -10.06 -13.51
C ILE A 178 36.09 -10.02 -12.26
N GLY A 179 35.69 -10.66 -11.15
CA GLY A 179 36.45 -10.68 -9.90
C GLY A 179 36.41 -9.38 -9.10
N ILE A 180 35.35 -8.58 -9.27
CA ILE A 180 35.17 -7.30 -8.57
C ILE A 180 34.72 -7.55 -7.13
N SER A 181 35.06 -6.63 -6.22
CA SER A 181 34.56 -6.55 -4.84
C SER A 181 33.02 -6.49 -4.78
N MET A 182 32.38 -7.61 -4.39
CA MET A 182 30.93 -7.68 -4.20
C MET A 182 30.36 -6.64 -3.21
N PRO A 183 31.04 -6.32 -2.08
CA PRO A 183 30.50 -5.35 -1.14
C PRO A 183 30.35 -3.95 -1.72
N GLU A 184 31.33 -3.48 -2.48
CA GLU A 184 31.27 -2.16 -3.14
C GLU A 184 30.13 -2.14 -4.17
N ARG A 185 30.01 -3.21 -4.97
CA ARG A 185 28.94 -3.28 -5.98
C ARG A 185 27.54 -3.31 -5.38
N LEU A 186 27.36 -4.02 -4.26
CA LEU A 186 26.09 -4.05 -3.53
C LEU A 186 25.80 -2.73 -2.83
N LYS A 187 26.84 -2.02 -2.35
CA LYS A 187 26.72 -0.66 -1.80
C LYS A 187 26.28 0.34 -2.88
N ASP A 188 26.86 0.26 -4.08
CA ASP A 188 26.43 1.08 -5.22
C ASP A 188 24.97 0.83 -5.59
N LEU A 189 24.57 -0.44 -5.72
CA LEU A 189 23.19 -0.83 -5.99
C LEU A 189 22.23 -0.35 -4.89
N LEU A 190 22.65 -0.41 -3.64
CA LEU A 190 21.87 0.06 -2.51
C LEU A 190 21.67 1.59 -2.56
N ASN A 191 22.74 2.35 -2.81
CA ASN A 191 22.66 3.80 -2.98
C ASN A 191 21.76 4.17 -4.16
N GLU A 192 21.93 3.52 -5.31
CA GLU A 192 21.06 3.70 -6.47
C GLU A 192 19.59 3.40 -6.13
N THR A 193 19.33 2.37 -5.32
CA THR A 193 17.97 2.03 -4.89
C THR A 193 17.38 3.12 -4.01
N ILE A 194 18.16 3.68 -3.08
CA ILE A 194 17.73 4.78 -2.21
C ILE A 194 17.45 6.05 -3.04
N ASP A 195 18.28 6.34 -4.03
CA ASP A 195 18.07 7.45 -4.96
C ASP A 195 16.83 7.23 -5.83
N GLY A 196 16.60 6.00 -6.29
CA GLY A 196 15.38 5.60 -6.99
C GLY A 196 14.13 5.77 -6.12
N LEU A 197 14.20 5.42 -4.82
CA LEU A 197 13.13 5.71 -3.87
C LEU A 197 12.88 7.21 -3.77
N ASN A 198 13.93 8.03 -3.68
CA ASN A 198 13.80 9.48 -3.64
C ASN A 198 13.05 10.02 -4.86
N SER A 199 13.44 9.58 -6.07
CA SER A 199 12.76 9.95 -7.30
C SER A 199 11.29 9.51 -7.31
N ASN A 200 10.97 8.30 -6.86
CA ASN A 200 9.60 7.81 -6.75
C ASN A 200 8.76 8.65 -5.78
N PHE A 201 9.34 9.04 -4.65
CA PHE A 201 8.68 9.88 -3.67
C PHE A 201 8.46 11.32 -4.18
N GLN A 202 9.44 11.90 -4.86
CA GLN A 202 9.31 13.22 -5.49
C GLN A 202 8.25 13.20 -6.60
N GLY A 203 8.32 12.22 -7.50
CA GLY A 203 7.32 12.04 -8.56
C GLY A 203 5.92 11.75 -8.00
N TYR A 204 5.79 11.13 -6.82
CA TYR A 204 4.51 11.02 -6.13
C TYR A 204 3.98 12.38 -5.67
N VAL A 205 4.82 13.22 -5.05
CA VAL A 205 4.42 14.58 -4.63
C VAL A 205 3.95 15.41 -5.82
N GLU A 206 4.66 15.35 -6.95
CA GLU A 206 4.30 16.04 -8.20
C GLU A 206 2.94 15.58 -8.74
N LYS A 207 2.75 14.26 -8.92
CA LYS A 207 1.47 13.69 -9.38
C LYS A 207 0.32 14.02 -8.44
N VAL A 208 0.58 14.07 -7.14
CA VAL A 208 -0.42 14.46 -6.14
C VAL A 208 -0.81 15.92 -6.29
N ASN A 209 0.14 16.83 -6.54
CA ASN A 209 -0.18 18.25 -6.78
C ASN A 209 -1.13 18.37 -7.98
N GLU A 210 -0.82 17.72 -9.10
CA GLU A 210 -1.69 17.68 -10.29
C GLU A 210 -3.08 17.10 -9.94
N LEU A 211 -3.13 16.01 -9.17
CA LEU A 211 -4.40 15.43 -8.71
C LEU A 211 -5.20 16.38 -7.84
N VAL A 212 -4.56 17.18 -6.99
CA VAL A 212 -5.26 18.14 -6.13
C VAL A 212 -5.90 19.24 -6.96
N GLU A 213 -5.25 19.69 -8.03
CA GLU A 213 -5.85 20.64 -8.99
C GLU A 213 -7.07 20.02 -9.68
N ILE A 214 -6.97 18.75 -10.12
CA ILE A 214 -8.11 18.00 -10.68
C ILE A 214 -9.24 17.86 -9.67
N LEU A 215 -8.93 17.56 -8.40
CA LEU A 215 -9.92 17.46 -7.33
C LEU A 215 -10.62 18.80 -7.10
N PHE A 216 -9.89 19.90 -7.12
CA PHE A 216 -10.46 21.23 -7.00
C PHE A 216 -11.40 21.56 -8.17
N MET A 217 -10.98 21.28 -9.40
CA MET A 217 -11.82 21.46 -10.59
C MET A 217 -13.08 20.59 -10.52
N LEU A 218 -12.95 19.33 -10.12
CA LEU A 218 -14.04 18.37 -10.11
C LEU A 218 -15.04 18.60 -8.97
N PHE A 219 -14.54 18.80 -7.75
CA PHE A 219 -15.39 18.87 -6.56
C PHE A 219 -15.83 20.28 -6.20
N LEU A 220 -15.11 21.33 -6.64
CA LEU A 220 -15.50 22.72 -6.38
C LEU A 220 -16.00 23.44 -7.62
N ILE A 221 -15.19 23.52 -8.68
CA ILE A 221 -15.53 24.35 -9.85
C ILE A 221 -16.73 23.75 -10.59
N THR A 222 -16.76 22.44 -10.80
CA THR A 222 -17.86 21.76 -11.51
C THR A 222 -19.23 22.00 -10.86
N PRO A 223 -19.45 21.74 -9.56
CA PRO A 223 -20.75 22.04 -8.94
C PRO A 223 -21.07 23.54 -8.94
N MET A 224 -20.09 24.44 -8.84
CA MET A 224 -20.33 25.88 -8.99
C MET A 224 -20.81 26.24 -10.40
N ILE A 225 -20.18 25.69 -11.44
CA ILE A 225 -20.61 25.89 -12.83
C ILE A 225 -22.00 25.32 -13.06
N LEU A 226 -22.28 24.12 -12.54
CA LEU A 226 -23.61 23.52 -12.61
C LEU A 226 -24.62 24.46 -11.95
N LEU A 227 -24.40 24.88 -10.70
CA LEU A 227 -25.28 25.86 -10.05
C LEU A 227 -25.45 27.15 -10.86
N ALA A 228 -24.42 27.64 -11.54
CA ALA A 228 -24.55 28.78 -12.45
C ALA A 228 -25.40 28.47 -13.70
N PHE A 229 -25.37 27.26 -14.25
CA PHE A 229 -26.26 26.87 -15.36
C PHE A 229 -27.75 26.83 -14.97
N GLN A 230 -28.07 26.78 -13.68
CA GLN A 230 -29.44 26.93 -13.19
C GLN A 230 -30.05 28.32 -13.49
N TYR A 231 -29.23 29.31 -13.84
CA TYR A 231 -29.73 30.59 -14.35
C TYR A 231 -30.38 30.44 -15.74
N ILE A 232 -29.92 29.46 -16.52
CA ILE A 232 -30.34 29.26 -17.91
C ILE A 232 -31.38 28.14 -18.02
N SER A 233 -31.22 27.07 -17.23
CA SER A 233 -32.12 25.90 -17.19
C SER A 233 -33.11 25.98 -16.01
N SER A 234 -34.37 25.55 -16.23
CA SER A 234 -35.46 25.68 -15.26
C SER A 234 -35.33 24.84 -13.99
N SER A 235 -34.42 23.85 -13.95
CA SER A 235 -34.16 23.07 -12.74
C SER A 235 -32.91 22.21 -12.92
N ILE A 236 -31.99 22.32 -11.97
CA ILE A 236 -30.91 21.34 -11.80
C ILE A 236 -31.37 20.34 -10.76
N ASN A 237 -31.28 19.06 -11.09
CA ASN A 237 -31.58 18.01 -10.14
C ASN A 237 -30.40 17.84 -9.18
N ILE A 238 -30.69 17.55 -7.90
CA ILE A 238 -29.65 17.24 -6.88
C ILE A 238 -28.73 16.11 -7.37
N PHE A 239 -29.26 15.18 -8.18
CA PHE A 239 -28.47 14.11 -8.80
C PHE A 239 -27.31 14.61 -9.67
N GLU A 240 -27.45 15.75 -10.36
CA GLU A 240 -26.37 16.33 -11.17
C GLU A 240 -25.25 16.88 -10.29
N LEU A 241 -25.59 17.43 -9.13
CA LEU A 241 -24.63 17.90 -8.13
C LEU A 241 -23.96 16.75 -7.37
N ILE A 242 -24.51 15.54 -7.38
CA ILE A 242 -23.87 14.37 -6.77
C ILE A 242 -22.95 13.65 -7.76
N PHE A 243 -23.12 13.86 -9.08
CA PHE A 243 -22.37 13.15 -10.11
C PHE A 243 -20.84 13.13 -9.90
N PRO A 244 -20.16 14.24 -9.50
CA PRO A 244 -18.72 14.22 -9.22
C PRO A 244 -18.28 13.22 -8.15
N LEU A 245 -19.14 12.91 -7.16
CA LEU A 245 -18.86 11.89 -6.13
C LEU A 245 -18.74 10.48 -6.71
N LEU A 246 -19.33 10.18 -7.87
CA LEU A 246 -19.18 8.88 -8.50
C LEU A 246 -17.76 8.61 -8.99
N LEU A 247 -16.96 9.66 -9.18
CA LEU A 247 -15.55 9.56 -9.57
C LEU A 247 -14.60 9.36 -8.37
N PHE A 248 -15.10 9.55 -7.14
CA PHE A 248 -14.31 9.34 -5.91
C PHE A 248 -13.60 7.98 -5.86
N PRO A 249 -14.26 6.82 -6.12
CA PRO A 249 -13.60 5.51 -6.06
C PRO A 249 -12.48 5.38 -7.10
N ILE A 250 -12.65 5.96 -8.28
CA ILE A 250 -11.67 5.92 -9.37
C ILE A 250 -10.42 6.70 -8.96
N ILE A 251 -10.60 7.91 -8.43
CA ILE A 251 -9.49 8.75 -7.96
C ILE A 251 -8.79 8.09 -6.77
N PHE A 252 -9.56 7.53 -5.84
CA PHE A 252 -9.02 6.78 -4.71
C PHE A 252 -8.15 5.60 -5.17
N PHE A 253 -8.60 4.85 -6.16
CA PHE A 253 -7.85 3.73 -6.73
C PHE A 253 -6.58 4.21 -7.45
N TYR A 254 -6.69 5.30 -8.23
CA TYR A 254 -5.54 5.91 -8.90
C TYR A 254 -4.45 6.34 -7.91
N ILE A 255 -4.81 7.01 -6.80
CA ILE A 255 -3.89 7.36 -5.71
C ILE A 255 -3.21 6.10 -5.16
N SER A 256 -3.96 5.01 -4.97
CA SER A 256 -3.43 3.72 -4.51
C SER A 256 -2.42 3.11 -5.48
N LEU A 257 -2.54 3.35 -6.78
CA LEU A 257 -1.61 2.84 -7.79
C LEU A 257 -0.31 3.61 -7.84
N ILE A 258 -0.35 4.94 -7.71
CA ILE A 258 0.84 5.80 -7.76
C ILE A 258 1.57 5.89 -6.42
N GLN A 259 0.90 5.54 -5.32
CA GLN A 259 1.40 5.67 -3.98
C GLN A 259 2.63 4.76 -3.73
N PRO A 260 3.78 5.31 -3.30
CA PRO A 260 4.93 4.52 -2.86
C PRO A 260 4.62 3.77 -1.56
N ASN A 261 5.24 2.61 -1.36
CA ASN A 261 5.08 1.83 -0.14
C ASN A 261 5.91 2.42 1.01
N ILE A 262 5.26 2.61 2.15
CA ILE A 262 5.85 3.18 3.37
C ILE A 262 6.18 2.11 4.41
N GLY A 263 5.82 0.85 4.15
CA GLY A 263 6.22 -0.29 4.97
C GLY A 263 5.35 -0.52 6.20
N TYR A 264 4.15 0.06 6.30
CA TYR A 264 3.22 -0.28 7.38
C TYR A 264 2.66 -1.71 7.18
N ASP A 265 2.74 -2.56 8.20
CA ASP A 265 2.15 -3.91 8.25
C ASP A 265 1.12 -3.96 9.40
N ILE A 266 0.08 -3.12 9.30
CA ILE A 266 -0.96 -3.03 10.31
C ILE A 266 -1.86 -4.25 10.19
N LYS A 267 -1.72 -5.17 11.15
CA LYS A 267 -2.66 -6.28 11.31
C LYS A 267 -3.83 -5.79 12.16
N ILE A 268 -5.01 -5.84 11.56
CA ILE A 268 -6.25 -5.60 12.28
C ILE A 268 -6.63 -6.94 12.93
N ASP A 269 -6.56 -7.00 14.25
CA ASP A 269 -6.92 -8.22 14.98
C ASP A 269 -8.43 -8.44 14.91
N ILE A 270 -8.86 -9.70 14.81
CA ILE A 270 -10.29 -10.07 14.78
C ILE A 270 -11.01 -9.57 16.04
N LYS A 271 -10.31 -9.50 17.18
CA LYS A 271 -10.85 -8.91 18.43
C LYS A 271 -11.14 -7.42 18.30
N GLU A 272 -10.29 -6.68 17.59
CA GLU A 272 -10.49 -5.24 17.34
C GLU A 272 -11.62 -5.01 16.33
N VAL A 273 -11.74 -5.87 15.30
CA VAL A 273 -12.89 -5.85 14.38
C VAL A 273 -14.18 -6.16 15.14
N LYS A 274 -14.16 -7.15 16.04
CA LYS A 274 -15.32 -7.51 16.88
C LYS A 274 -15.70 -6.38 17.82
N ASN A 275 -14.72 -5.71 18.44
CA ASN A 275 -14.95 -4.53 19.27
C ASN A 275 -15.50 -3.35 18.46
N SER A 276 -15.04 -3.18 17.22
CA SER A 276 -15.61 -2.19 16.30
C SER A 276 -17.03 -2.53 15.87
N LEU A 277 -17.39 -3.82 15.76
CA LEU A 277 -18.74 -4.25 15.42
C LEU A 277 -19.76 -3.86 16.50
N TYR A 278 -19.37 -3.87 17.78
CA TYR A 278 -20.24 -3.41 18.89
C TYR A 278 -20.53 -1.91 18.85
N ILE A 279 -19.70 -1.12 18.17
CA ILE A 279 -19.87 0.34 18.01
C ILE A 279 -20.81 0.65 16.83
N LEU A 280 -20.93 -0.27 15.86
CA LEU A 280 -21.69 -0.11 14.63
C LEU A 280 -23.23 0.05 14.78
N PRO A 281 -23.92 -0.48 15.81
CA PRO A 281 -25.36 -0.24 16.02
C PRO A 281 -25.68 1.08 16.73
N ILE A 282 -24.72 1.70 17.43
CA ILE A 282 -24.88 3.01 18.11
C ILE A 282 -25.40 4.13 17.18
N PRO A 283 -24.87 4.34 15.95
CA PRO A 283 -25.36 5.38 15.04
C PRO A 283 -26.79 5.08 14.59
N PHE A 284 -27.12 3.82 14.30
CA PHE A 284 -28.47 3.42 13.91
C PHE A 284 -29.48 3.66 15.04
N ILE A 285 -29.10 3.40 16.30
CA ILE A 285 -29.94 3.66 17.47
C ILE A 285 -30.14 5.17 17.67
N LEU A 286 -29.07 5.97 17.54
CA LEU A 286 -29.15 7.44 17.65
C LEU A 286 -30.03 8.04 16.54
N VAL A 287 -29.85 7.60 15.30
CA VAL A 287 -30.67 8.03 14.16
C VAL A 287 -32.15 7.68 14.38
N PHE A 288 -32.43 6.44 14.81
CA PHE A 288 -33.78 5.98 15.10
C PHE A 288 -34.45 6.73 16.25
N LEU A 289 -33.71 7.05 17.32
CA LEU A 289 -34.24 7.78 18.48
C LEU A 289 -34.56 9.24 18.16
N PHE A 290 -33.67 9.92 17.44
CA PHE A 290 -33.74 11.38 17.27
C PHE A 290 -34.40 11.85 15.97
N HIS A 291 -34.80 10.95 15.07
CA HIS A 291 -35.44 11.29 13.78
C HIS A 291 -34.66 12.38 13.02
N LEU A 292 -33.34 12.18 12.94
CA LEU A 292 -32.40 13.15 12.37
C LEU A 292 -32.64 13.31 10.86
N SER A 293 -32.37 14.51 10.32
CA SER A 293 -32.28 14.68 8.87
C SER A 293 -31.04 13.95 8.32
N LEU A 294 -31.10 13.58 7.03
CA LEU A 294 -30.11 12.71 6.39
C LEU A 294 -28.66 13.22 6.53
N GLU A 295 -28.44 14.54 6.55
CA GLU A 295 -27.11 15.13 6.76
C GLU A 295 -26.52 14.83 8.15
N TYR A 296 -27.35 14.88 9.20
CA TYR A 296 -26.93 14.57 10.56
C TYR A 296 -26.76 13.06 10.75
N GLU A 297 -27.53 12.21 10.05
CA GLU A 297 -27.30 10.76 10.03
C GLU A 297 -25.90 10.43 9.50
N ILE A 298 -25.55 11.00 8.33
CA ILE A 298 -24.23 10.82 7.70
C ILE A 298 -23.11 11.30 8.64
N LEU A 299 -23.31 12.41 9.34
CA LEU A 299 -22.34 12.92 10.32
C LEU A 299 -22.12 11.98 11.50
N VAL A 300 -23.18 11.37 12.02
CA VAL A 300 -23.07 10.39 13.11
C VAL A 300 -22.27 9.18 12.63
N PHE A 301 -22.51 8.67 11.41
CA PHE A 301 -21.69 7.61 10.81
C PHE A 301 -20.22 8.02 10.65
N TYR A 302 -19.97 9.25 10.21
CA TYR A 302 -18.61 9.78 10.04
C TYR A 302 -17.86 9.90 11.38
N SER A 303 -18.54 10.31 12.45
CA SER A 303 -17.95 10.40 13.80
C SER A 303 -17.47 9.05 14.33
N ILE A 304 -18.18 7.97 14.02
CA ILE A 304 -17.81 6.61 14.41
C ILE A 304 -16.64 6.09 13.58
N PHE A 305 -16.63 6.41 12.29
CA PHE A 305 -15.47 6.13 11.44
C PHE A 305 -14.21 6.81 11.98
N ILE A 306 -14.32 8.04 12.49
CA ILE A 306 -13.21 8.76 13.13
C ILE A 306 -12.75 8.06 14.42
N MET A 307 -13.67 7.58 15.26
CA MET A 307 -13.32 6.80 16.44
C MET A 307 -12.57 5.51 16.08
N PHE A 308 -13.01 4.79 15.05
CA PHE A 308 -12.27 3.63 14.55
C PHE A 308 -10.89 4.02 14.03
N SER A 309 -10.81 5.13 13.28
CA SER A 309 -9.55 5.68 12.77
C SER A 309 -8.55 6.01 13.88
N PHE A 310 -8.99 6.41 15.08
CA PHE A 310 -8.10 6.71 16.20
C PHE A 310 -7.23 5.51 16.61
N PHE A 311 -7.82 4.32 16.68
CA PHE A 311 -7.11 3.10 17.09
C PHE A 311 -6.01 2.75 16.10
N ILE A 312 -6.30 2.83 14.80
CA ILE A 312 -5.32 2.56 13.74
C ILE A 312 -4.25 3.67 13.72
N TYR A 313 -4.65 4.92 13.88
CA TYR A 313 -3.73 6.05 13.94
C TYR A 313 -2.72 5.92 15.08
N ARG A 314 -3.14 5.46 16.27
CA ARG A 314 -2.22 5.17 17.37
C ARG A 314 -1.18 4.12 17.00
N LYS A 315 -1.58 3.03 16.34
CA LYS A 315 -0.65 1.98 15.86
C LYS A 315 0.38 2.55 14.88
N ILE A 316 -0.06 3.42 13.98
CA ILE A 316 0.81 4.14 13.02
C ILE A 316 1.78 5.06 13.75
N SER A 317 1.30 5.86 14.71
CA SER A 317 2.14 6.80 15.45
C SER A 317 3.22 6.10 16.28
N VAL A 318 2.90 4.96 16.91
CA VAL A 318 3.89 4.15 17.63
C VAL A 318 4.93 3.58 16.65
N ALA A 319 4.49 3.06 15.49
CA ALA A 319 5.40 2.58 14.46
C ALA A 319 6.35 3.67 13.94
N ASP A 320 5.85 4.88 13.73
CA ASP A 320 6.65 6.03 13.32
C ASP A 320 7.68 6.41 14.38
N ALA A 321 7.30 6.40 15.66
CA ALA A 321 8.22 6.67 16.76
C ALA A 321 9.34 5.62 16.83
N ILE A 322 9.02 4.34 16.57
CA ILE A 322 10.03 3.27 16.55
C ILE A 322 10.98 3.43 15.37
N LEU A 323 10.46 3.61 14.16
CA LEU A 323 11.28 3.74 12.97
C LEU A 323 12.20 4.97 13.04
N ASN A 324 11.71 6.11 13.54
CA ASN A 324 12.50 7.33 13.62
C ASN A 324 13.67 7.25 14.62
N ASN A 325 13.56 6.41 15.65
CA ASN A 325 14.61 6.22 16.66
C ASN A 325 15.58 5.08 16.31
N LEU A 326 15.19 4.16 15.41
CA LEU A 326 16.00 3.01 15.03
C LEU A 326 17.41 3.36 14.51
N PRO A 327 17.62 4.39 13.66
CA PRO A 327 18.97 4.75 13.20
C PRO A 327 19.90 5.08 14.37
N TYR A 328 19.43 5.86 15.36
CA TYR A 328 20.25 6.25 16.51
C TYR A 328 20.65 5.05 17.34
N ILE A 329 19.72 4.09 17.55
CA ILE A 329 20.02 2.86 18.25
C ILE A 329 21.06 2.00 17.55
N LEU A 330 21.02 1.91 16.22
CA LEU A 330 22.06 1.19 15.48
C LEU A 330 23.42 1.87 15.64
N SER A 331 23.45 3.19 15.71
CA SER A 331 24.67 3.94 16.05
C SER A 331 25.15 3.65 17.48
N ASP A 332 24.25 3.68 18.46
CA ASP A 332 24.60 3.39 19.86
C ASP A 332 25.10 1.95 20.02
N ILE A 333 24.47 0.98 19.33
CA ILE A 333 24.95 -0.40 19.28
C ILE A 333 26.38 -0.43 18.70
N ALA A 334 26.65 0.29 17.61
CA ALA A 334 28.00 0.37 17.05
C ALA A 334 29.01 0.92 18.08
N ASP A 335 28.64 1.96 18.83
CA ASP A 335 29.49 2.54 19.87
C ASP A 335 29.75 1.57 21.02
N TYR A 336 28.75 0.78 21.44
CA TYR A 336 28.95 -0.30 22.43
C TYR A 336 29.79 -1.46 21.90
N LEU A 337 29.63 -1.85 20.63
CA LEU A 337 30.46 -2.86 19.98
C LEU A 337 31.94 -2.43 19.94
N LYS A 338 32.20 -1.14 19.70
CA LYS A 338 33.55 -0.55 19.74
C LYS A 338 34.22 -0.72 21.12
N ILE A 339 33.44 -0.75 22.19
CA ILE A 339 33.91 -0.97 23.57
C ILE A 339 34.04 -2.47 23.90
N GLY A 340 33.63 -3.37 22.98
CA GLY A 340 33.75 -4.82 23.14
C GLY A 340 32.51 -5.50 23.73
N TYR A 341 31.37 -4.82 23.80
CA TYR A 341 30.11 -5.47 24.19
C TYR A 341 29.58 -6.39 23.07
N SER A 342 28.82 -7.42 23.43
CA SER A 342 28.02 -8.18 22.46
C SER A 342 26.79 -7.37 22.02
N ILE A 343 26.19 -7.70 20.87
CA ILE A 343 24.95 -7.06 20.37
C ILE A 343 23.84 -7.13 21.42
N LYS A 344 23.61 -8.31 22.02
CA LYS A 344 22.61 -8.50 23.08
C LYS A 344 22.90 -7.63 24.31
N SER A 345 24.17 -7.57 24.74
CA SER A 345 24.58 -6.75 25.87
C SER A 345 24.44 -5.25 25.58
N ALA A 346 24.73 -4.82 24.36
CA ALA A 346 24.56 -3.45 23.90
C ALA A 346 23.08 -3.05 24.01
N ILE A 347 22.17 -3.88 23.46
CA ILE A 347 20.71 -3.63 23.52
C ILE A 347 20.21 -3.47 24.95
N LEU A 348 20.71 -4.28 25.90
CA LEU A 348 20.32 -4.22 27.31
C LEU A 348 20.79 -2.95 28.03
N LYS A 349 21.81 -2.25 27.51
CA LYS A 349 22.38 -1.03 28.08
C LYS A 349 21.84 0.26 27.45
N LEU A 350 21.05 0.15 26.39
CA LEU A 350 20.43 1.31 25.74
C LEU A 350 19.45 2.00 26.69
N ASN A 351 19.53 3.32 26.76
CA ASN A 351 18.58 4.15 27.49
C ASN A 351 18.02 5.21 26.54
N VAL A 352 16.69 5.37 26.51
CA VAL A 352 16.00 6.25 25.55
C VAL A 352 14.89 7.04 26.24
N ASP A 353 14.84 8.33 25.92
CA ASP A 353 13.87 9.26 26.50
C ASP A 353 12.45 9.08 25.95
N ASN A 354 12.30 8.60 24.70
CA ASN A 354 11.00 8.37 24.09
C ASN A 354 10.23 7.20 24.74
N THR A 355 9.05 7.47 25.29
CA THR A 355 8.24 6.50 26.04
C THR A 355 7.81 5.30 25.18
N HIS A 356 7.35 5.52 23.94
CA HIS A 356 6.92 4.44 23.05
C HIS A 356 8.09 3.53 22.68
N PHE A 357 9.25 4.13 22.43
CA PHE A 357 10.46 3.39 22.13
C PHE A 357 10.99 2.62 23.35
N ARG A 358 10.90 3.20 24.54
CA ARG A 358 11.29 2.55 25.79
C ARG A 358 10.47 1.29 26.06
N MET A 359 9.16 1.32 25.76
CA MET A 359 8.32 0.11 25.85
C MET A 359 8.81 -0.98 24.88
N PHE A 360 9.11 -0.60 23.64
CA PHE A 360 9.67 -1.51 22.63
C PHE A 360 11.03 -2.09 23.05
N LEU A 361 11.95 -1.28 23.57
CA LEU A 361 13.22 -1.76 24.13
C LEU A 361 12.99 -2.68 25.34
N GLY A 362 12.01 -2.38 26.19
CA GLY A 362 11.62 -3.24 27.31
C GLY A 362 11.16 -4.62 26.85
N GLU A 363 10.38 -4.70 25.78
CA GLU A 363 9.97 -5.97 25.16
C GLU A 363 11.17 -6.73 24.58
N LEU A 364 12.06 -6.05 23.85
CA LEU A 364 13.29 -6.64 23.33
C LEU A 364 14.18 -7.17 24.46
N ALA A 365 14.39 -6.38 25.51
CA ALA A 365 15.18 -6.76 26.67
C ALA A 365 14.58 -7.97 27.40
N ALA A 366 13.25 -8.02 27.54
CA ALA A 366 12.55 -9.17 28.12
C ALA A 366 12.76 -10.45 27.30
N LYS A 367 12.75 -10.35 25.96
CA LYS A 367 13.02 -11.49 25.06
C LYS A 367 14.47 -11.95 25.11
N ILE A 368 15.42 -11.00 25.10
CA ILE A 368 16.86 -11.29 25.23
C ILE A 368 17.15 -12.00 26.55
N ARG A 369 16.58 -11.52 27.67
CA ARG A 369 16.74 -12.16 29.00
C ARG A 369 16.17 -13.58 29.06
N LYS A 370 15.13 -13.88 28.27
CA LYS A 370 14.56 -15.23 28.12
C LYS A 370 15.29 -16.09 27.08
N ASN A 371 16.37 -15.57 26.48
CA ASN A 371 17.09 -16.18 25.36
C ASN A 371 16.19 -16.55 24.17
N GLU A 372 15.12 -15.78 23.97
CA GLU A 372 14.25 -15.89 22.80
C GLU A 372 14.79 -15.05 21.63
N ALA A 373 14.39 -15.42 20.40
CA ALA A 373 14.75 -14.69 19.18
C ALA A 373 14.26 -13.23 19.22
N ILE A 374 15.14 -12.28 18.89
CA ILE A 374 14.85 -10.84 18.87
C ILE A 374 13.80 -10.52 17.79
N SER A 375 13.84 -11.22 16.66
CA SER A 375 12.86 -11.13 15.56
C SER A 375 11.42 -11.51 15.95
N ASN A 376 11.21 -12.10 17.13
CA ASN A 376 9.85 -12.38 17.63
C ASN A 376 9.11 -11.11 18.07
N VAL A 377 9.82 -10.01 18.37
CA VAL A 377 9.18 -8.71 18.65
C VAL A 377 8.69 -8.13 17.33
N ARG A 378 7.38 -8.22 17.10
CA ARG A 378 6.75 -7.70 15.88
C ARG A 378 6.21 -6.30 16.10
N THR A 379 6.67 -5.38 15.26
CA THR A 379 6.16 -4.02 15.18
C THR A 379 5.21 -3.87 13.99
N ASN A 380 4.38 -2.82 13.99
CA ASN A 380 3.48 -2.50 12.89
C ASN A 380 4.19 -1.92 11.65
N ILE A 381 5.53 -1.95 11.62
CA ILE A 381 6.31 -1.50 10.48
C ILE A 381 7.30 -2.58 10.04
N TRP A 382 7.20 -2.94 8.77
CA TRP A 382 7.91 -4.04 8.16
C TRP A 382 9.44 -3.83 8.19
N ILE A 383 9.92 -2.62 7.93
CA ILE A 383 11.35 -2.31 7.89
C ILE A 383 12.02 -2.59 9.23
N VAL A 384 11.41 -2.17 10.35
CA VAL A 384 11.96 -2.44 11.69
C VAL A 384 12.04 -3.95 11.92
N ASN A 385 11.00 -4.70 11.57
CA ASN A 385 11.00 -6.17 11.72
C ASN A 385 12.11 -6.83 10.88
N ALA A 386 12.35 -6.33 9.67
CA ALA A 386 13.42 -6.83 8.81
C ALA A 386 14.80 -6.52 9.40
N ILE A 387 14.99 -5.32 9.95
CA ILE A 387 16.24 -4.95 10.63
C ILE A 387 16.46 -5.80 11.88
N LEU A 388 15.43 -6.09 12.68
CA LEU A 388 15.56 -7.00 13.83
C LEU A 388 15.98 -8.41 13.40
N GLU A 389 15.45 -8.92 12.29
CA GLU A 389 15.87 -10.20 11.72
C GLU A 389 17.32 -10.14 11.21
N LEU A 390 17.75 -9.02 10.63
CA LEU A 390 19.15 -8.80 10.23
C LEU A 390 20.09 -8.83 11.44
N ILE A 391 19.77 -8.07 12.50
CA ILE A 391 20.56 -8.01 13.73
C ILE A 391 20.69 -9.40 14.35
N GLU A 392 19.60 -10.16 14.41
CA GLU A 392 19.64 -11.54 14.92
C GLU A 392 20.52 -12.46 14.07
N ASN A 393 20.47 -12.31 12.73
CA ASN A 393 21.33 -13.08 11.84
C ASN A 393 22.81 -12.71 11.97
N ILE A 394 23.13 -11.44 12.22
CA ILE A 394 24.49 -10.98 12.51
C ILE A 394 24.98 -11.58 13.85
N ASP A 395 24.16 -11.51 14.90
CA ASP A 395 24.48 -12.05 16.23
C ASP A 395 24.72 -13.57 16.21
N LYS A 396 23.87 -14.34 15.51
CA LYS A 396 24.05 -15.80 15.32
C LYS A 396 25.35 -16.17 14.61
N LYS A 397 25.85 -15.29 13.74
CA LYS A 397 27.10 -15.51 13.00
C LYS A 397 28.34 -15.17 13.82
N GLY A 398 28.17 -14.55 15.00
CA GLY A 398 29.27 -14.19 15.89
C GLY A 398 30.16 -13.06 15.36
N PHE A 399 29.76 -12.39 14.28
CA PHE A 399 30.51 -11.29 13.69
C PHE A 399 29.74 -9.99 13.89
N ALA A 400 30.19 -9.15 14.82
CA ALA A 400 29.58 -7.87 15.13
C ALA A 400 30.59 -6.75 14.83
N ASP A 401 30.63 -6.33 13.56
CA ASP A 401 31.50 -5.25 13.14
C ASP A 401 30.86 -3.87 13.37
N THR A 402 31.64 -2.95 13.92
CA THR A 402 31.22 -1.58 14.24
C THR A 402 30.85 -0.80 12.97
N TYR A 403 31.62 -0.99 11.88
CA TYR A 403 31.37 -0.27 10.63
C TYR A 403 30.04 -0.69 10.01
N THR A 404 29.72 -1.99 10.07
CA THR A 404 28.45 -2.53 9.59
C THR A 404 27.25 -1.82 10.25
N PHE A 405 27.20 -1.74 11.58
CA PHE A 405 26.09 -1.09 12.29
C PHE A 405 26.02 0.43 12.04
N LYS A 406 27.16 1.08 11.85
CA LYS A 406 27.23 2.51 11.52
C LYS A 406 26.72 2.80 10.10
N ASP A 407 27.08 1.97 9.13
CA ASP A 407 26.56 2.07 7.76
C ASP A 407 25.04 1.79 7.72
N LEU A 408 24.56 0.76 8.45
CA LEU A 408 23.13 0.49 8.63
C LEU A 408 22.39 1.71 9.20
N SER A 409 22.96 2.34 10.21
CA SER A 409 22.42 3.57 10.82
C SER A 409 22.30 4.69 9.79
N LEU A 410 23.36 4.96 9.03
CA LEU A 410 23.39 6.03 8.03
C LEU A 410 22.33 5.81 6.93
N ILE A 411 22.23 4.58 6.43
CA ILE A 411 21.27 4.22 5.37
C ILE A 411 19.82 4.40 5.86
N LEU A 412 19.51 3.91 7.07
CA LEU A 412 18.18 4.08 7.65
C LEU A 412 17.90 5.54 8.04
N TYR A 413 18.92 6.29 8.44
CA TYR A 413 18.79 7.73 8.66
C TYR A 413 18.41 8.45 7.36
N ASN A 414 19.08 8.16 6.25
CA ASN A 414 18.75 8.73 4.95
C ASN A 414 17.32 8.39 4.52
N TYR A 415 16.91 7.13 4.68
CA TYR A 415 15.54 6.68 4.41
C TYR A 415 14.50 7.42 5.27
N THR A 416 14.71 7.51 6.59
CA THR A 416 13.77 8.17 7.50
C THR A 416 13.71 9.68 7.29
N SER A 417 14.84 10.30 6.99
CA SER A 417 14.94 11.72 6.63
C SER A 417 14.15 12.03 5.35
N LEU A 418 14.34 11.21 4.31
CA LEU A 418 13.61 11.32 3.05
C LEU A 418 12.10 11.19 3.27
N ARG A 419 11.67 10.18 4.02
CA ARG A 419 10.26 9.99 4.38
C ARG A 419 9.68 11.19 5.13
N LYS A 420 10.43 11.77 6.09
CA LYS A 420 10.00 12.96 6.82
C LYS A 420 9.83 14.17 5.89
N LYS A 421 10.77 14.40 4.96
CA LYS A 421 10.68 15.48 3.97
C LYS A 421 9.44 15.35 3.10
N VAL A 422 9.16 14.15 2.60
CA VAL A 422 7.96 13.87 1.79
C VAL A 422 6.70 14.12 2.60
N LEU A 423 6.61 13.56 3.81
CA LEU A 423 5.45 13.77 4.68
C LEU A 423 5.24 15.26 5.01
N GLN A 424 6.30 16.06 5.14
CA GLN A 424 6.22 17.49 5.34
C GLN A 424 5.65 18.21 4.11
N ASN A 425 6.12 17.89 2.91
CA ASN A 425 5.59 18.46 1.67
C ASN A 425 4.09 18.15 1.49
N LEU A 426 3.68 16.93 1.85
CA LEU A 426 2.29 16.51 1.76
C LEU A 426 1.38 17.11 2.86
N ARG A 427 1.93 17.82 3.87
CA ARG A 427 1.10 18.47 4.92
C ARG A 427 0.21 19.58 4.38
N LEU A 428 0.60 20.21 3.27
CA LEU A 428 -0.21 21.24 2.62
C LEU A 428 -1.61 20.71 2.28
N PHE A 429 -1.72 19.43 1.90
CA PHE A 429 -3.00 18.79 1.62
C PHE A 429 -3.86 18.57 2.88
N SER A 430 -3.25 18.40 4.04
CA SER A 430 -3.99 18.37 5.32
C SER A 430 -4.60 19.73 5.64
N ILE A 431 -3.92 20.81 5.29
CA ILE A 431 -4.44 22.18 5.44
C ILE A 431 -5.62 22.38 4.49
N LEU A 432 -5.49 22.00 3.22
CA LEU A 432 -6.58 22.08 2.25
C LEU A 432 -7.82 21.31 2.70
N ALA A 433 -7.65 20.07 3.19
CA ALA A 433 -8.76 19.28 3.72
C ALA A 433 -9.50 19.95 4.88
N THR A 434 -8.76 20.67 5.73
CA THR A 434 -9.32 21.39 6.87
C THR A 434 -10.13 22.60 6.41
N ILE A 435 -9.65 23.31 5.38
CA ILE A 435 -10.28 24.52 4.84
C ILE A 435 -11.46 24.19 3.91
N THR A 436 -11.46 23.01 3.29
CA THR A 436 -12.45 22.55 2.31
C THR A 436 -13.92 22.75 2.74
N PRO A 437 -14.37 22.31 3.94
CA PRO A 437 -15.77 22.51 4.36
C PRO A 437 -16.18 23.98 4.38
N ILE A 438 -15.28 24.87 4.80
CA ILE A 438 -15.53 26.32 4.85
C ILE A 438 -15.67 26.86 3.42
N VAL A 439 -14.74 26.48 2.52
CA VAL A 439 -14.77 26.92 1.12
C VAL A 439 -16.04 26.45 0.42
N PHE A 440 -16.46 25.19 0.61
CA PHE A 440 -17.70 24.70 0.02
C PHE A 440 -18.93 25.42 0.54
N TYR A 441 -18.97 25.65 1.85
CA TYR A 441 -20.09 26.36 2.44
C TYR A 441 -20.24 27.77 1.87
N PHE A 442 -19.15 28.52 1.77
CA PHE A 442 -19.19 29.85 1.15
C PHE A 442 -19.53 29.76 -0.33
N ALA A 443 -18.87 28.89 -1.09
CA ALA A 443 -19.05 28.79 -2.54
C ALA A 443 -20.47 28.37 -2.94
N LEU A 444 -21.00 27.32 -2.32
CA LEU A 444 -22.33 26.80 -2.63
C LEU A 444 -23.42 27.58 -1.90
N GLY A 445 -23.16 28.04 -0.67
CA GLY A 445 -24.11 28.83 0.13
C GLY A 445 -24.42 30.19 -0.49
N ILE A 446 -23.42 30.91 -1.01
CA ILE A 446 -23.65 32.17 -1.74
C ILE A 446 -24.52 31.92 -2.99
N MET A 447 -24.25 30.86 -3.74
CA MET A 447 -25.03 30.53 -4.95
C MET A 447 -26.47 30.13 -4.63
N SER A 448 -26.69 29.48 -3.47
CA SER A 448 -28.02 29.04 -3.02
C SER A 448 -28.99 30.18 -2.70
N LYS A 449 -28.47 31.31 -2.20
CA LYS A 449 -29.29 32.50 -1.89
C LYS A 449 -29.94 33.09 -3.14
N ILE A 450 -29.45 32.74 -4.33
CA ILE A 450 -29.87 33.33 -5.58
C ILE A 450 -31.05 32.55 -6.20
N ARG A 451 -31.19 31.24 -5.91
CA ARG A 451 -32.39 30.45 -6.27
C ARG A 451 -32.48 29.19 -5.40
N ALA A 452 -33.69 28.84 -4.94
CA ALA A 452 -33.93 27.67 -4.08
C ALA A 452 -33.56 26.36 -4.79
N VAL A 453 -32.32 25.92 -4.59
CA VAL A 453 -31.90 24.53 -4.80
C VAL A 453 -32.33 23.74 -3.56
N GLY A 454 -32.59 22.44 -3.71
CA GLY A 454 -32.89 21.58 -2.55
C GLY A 454 -31.74 21.52 -1.54
N ASN A 455 -31.75 20.54 -0.63
CA ASN A 455 -30.83 20.52 0.51
C ASN A 455 -29.33 20.45 0.10
N LEU A 456 -28.66 21.60 0.08
CA LEU A 456 -27.24 21.75 -0.27
C LEU A 456 -26.30 21.36 0.87
N ASP A 457 -26.80 21.35 2.11
CA ASP A 457 -26.03 20.94 3.28
C ASP A 457 -25.58 19.48 3.13
N LEU A 458 -26.46 18.62 2.60
CA LEU A 458 -26.13 17.25 2.25
C LEU A 458 -24.97 17.14 1.23
N ILE A 459 -24.91 18.02 0.23
CA ILE A 459 -23.83 18.01 -0.78
C ILE A 459 -22.52 18.46 -0.14
N ILE A 460 -22.55 19.50 0.70
CA ILE A 460 -21.38 20.01 1.43
C ILE A 460 -20.82 18.91 2.34
N VAL A 461 -21.68 18.17 3.04
CA VAL A 461 -21.29 17.04 3.89
C VAL A 461 -20.61 15.95 3.07
N LEU A 462 -21.23 15.51 1.98
CA LEU A 462 -20.70 14.44 1.12
C LEU A 462 -19.36 14.80 0.49
N TYR A 463 -19.22 16.01 -0.08
CA TYR A 463 -17.97 16.47 -0.66
C TYR A 463 -16.86 16.64 0.37
N THR A 464 -17.19 17.19 1.54
CA THR A 464 -16.21 17.34 2.63
C THR A 464 -15.70 15.98 3.09
N MET A 465 -16.58 14.99 3.24
CA MET A 465 -16.17 13.62 3.63
C MET A 465 -15.34 12.92 2.56
N ALA A 466 -15.75 13.04 1.29
CA ALA A 466 -14.99 12.45 0.17
C ALA A 466 -13.58 13.06 0.09
N LEU A 467 -13.47 14.38 0.15
CA LEU A 467 -12.18 15.05 0.08
C LEU A 467 -11.34 14.84 1.34
N SER A 468 -11.94 14.79 2.53
CA SER A 468 -11.18 14.49 3.76
C SER A 468 -10.54 13.10 3.69
N ILE A 469 -11.25 12.10 3.15
CA ILE A 469 -10.73 10.74 2.94
C ILE A 469 -9.61 10.73 1.88
N ILE A 470 -9.80 11.42 0.75
CA ILE A 470 -8.78 11.52 -0.29
C ILE A 470 -7.53 12.21 0.24
N TYR A 471 -7.68 13.37 0.87
CA TYR A 471 -6.54 14.13 1.41
C TYR A 471 -5.88 13.43 2.61
N ALA A 472 -6.61 12.66 3.41
CA ALA A 472 -6.01 11.76 4.40
C ALA A 472 -5.08 10.75 3.73
N LYS A 473 -5.57 10.08 2.68
CA LYS A 473 -4.78 9.10 1.92
C LYS A 473 -3.56 9.73 1.26
N VAL A 474 -3.71 10.92 0.69
CA VAL A 474 -2.61 11.66 0.08
C VAL A 474 -1.56 12.08 1.13
N SER A 475 -1.98 12.69 2.23
CA SER A 475 -1.05 13.29 3.21
C SER A 475 -0.34 12.28 4.10
N ARG A 476 -1.02 11.18 4.45
CA ARG A 476 -0.53 10.18 5.41
C ARG A 476 -0.50 8.77 4.84
N PHE A 477 -0.70 8.61 3.54
CA PHE A 477 -0.60 7.32 2.85
C PHE A 477 -1.59 6.26 3.36
N THR A 478 -2.57 6.71 4.14
CA THR A 478 -3.56 5.90 4.84
C THR A 478 -4.84 6.72 4.96
N VAL A 479 -5.99 6.06 4.94
CA VAL A 479 -7.26 6.75 5.16
C VAL A 479 -7.42 7.20 6.62
N PHE A 480 -6.68 6.57 7.54
CA PHE A 480 -6.85 6.72 8.97
C PHE A 480 -6.05 7.90 9.57
N ASN A 481 -6.14 9.08 8.95
CA ASN A 481 -5.52 10.30 9.48
C ASN A 481 -6.43 10.97 10.50
N PHE A 482 -6.45 10.44 11.73
CA PHE A 482 -7.36 10.88 12.79
C PHE A 482 -7.38 12.41 13.01
N PRO A 483 -6.23 13.12 13.17
CA PRO A 483 -6.26 14.57 13.37
C PRO A 483 -6.96 15.34 12.24
N LEU A 484 -6.73 14.94 10.98
CA LEU A 484 -7.34 15.59 9.82
C LEU A 484 -8.84 15.34 9.78
N LEU A 485 -9.27 14.10 10.00
CA LEU A 485 -10.69 13.74 9.95
C LEU A 485 -11.48 14.44 11.07
N VAL A 486 -10.89 14.57 12.27
CA VAL A 486 -11.48 15.34 13.39
C VAL A 486 -11.62 16.80 13.03
N LEU A 487 -10.56 17.45 12.52
CA LEU A 487 -10.62 18.86 12.12
C LEU A 487 -11.66 19.11 11.02
N ALA A 488 -11.74 18.22 10.03
CA ALA A 488 -12.75 18.28 8.99
C ALA A 488 -14.17 18.14 9.57
N LEU A 489 -14.40 17.21 10.50
CA LEU A 489 -15.69 17.04 11.18
C LEU A 489 -16.05 18.27 12.02
N MET A 490 -15.10 18.81 12.79
CA MET A 490 -15.33 20.01 13.60
C MET A 490 -15.72 21.21 12.73
N ASN A 491 -14.99 21.45 11.65
CA ASN A 491 -15.30 22.55 10.73
C ASN A 491 -16.64 22.35 10.04
N LEU A 492 -16.98 21.11 9.67
CA LEU A 492 -18.27 20.78 9.08
C LEU A 492 -19.42 21.02 10.06
N ILE A 493 -19.28 20.65 11.35
CA ILE A 493 -20.28 20.93 12.38
C ILE A 493 -20.45 22.44 12.60
N ILE A 494 -19.35 23.19 12.66
CA ILE A 494 -19.38 24.66 12.79
C ILE A 494 -20.14 25.27 11.62
N VAL A 495 -19.80 24.83 10.41
CA VAL A 495 -20.43 25.27 9.16
C VAL A 495 -21.93 25.01 9.16
N LEU A 496 -22.39 23.81 9.51
CA LEU A 496 -23.82 23.49 9.50
C LEU A 496 -24.61 24.21 10.59
N LEU A 497 -24.04 24.40 11.79
CA LEU A 497 -24.74 25.02 12.90
C LEU A 497 -24.75 26.55 12.83
N PHE A 498 -23.64 27.16 12.45
CA PHE A 498 -23.46 28.61 12.49
C PHE A 498 -23.38 29.27 11.12
N GLY A 499 -23.25 28.48 10.05
CA GLY A 499 -23.07 29.01 8.72
C GLY A 499 -24.21 29.93 8.29
N ASN A 500 -25.46 29.61 8.63
CA ASN A 500 -26.62 30.44 8.25
C ASN A 500 -26.55 31.82 8.90
N VAL A 501 -26.10 31.89 10.17
CA VAL A 501 -25.86 33.15 10.89
C VAL A 501 -24.76 33.95 10.21
N ILE A 502 -23.63 33.30 9.88
CA ILE A 502 -22.47 33.95 9.23
C ILE A 502 -22.86 34.50 7.85
N LEU A 503 -23.61 33.74 7.06
CA LEU A 503 -24.11 34.20 5.76
C LEU A 503 -25.13 35.33 5.91
N THR A 504 -25.94 35.40 6.96
CA THR A 504 -26.87 36.54 7.14
C THR A 504 -26.19 37.85 7.54
N PHE A 505 -24.97 37.79 8.09
CA PHE A 505 -24.17 38.97 8.45
C PHE A 505 -23.34 39.54 7.29
N ILE A 506 -23.17 38.78 6.20
CA ILE A 506 -22.46 39.15 4.96
C ILE A 506 -23.48 39.37 3.84
#